data_AF-W3RSZ8-F1
#
_entry.id   AF-W3RSZ8-F1
#
_cell.length_a   1.000
_cell.length_b   1.000
_cell.length_c   1.000
_cell.angle_alpha   90.00
_cell.angle_beta   90.00
_cell.angle_gamma   90.00
#
_symmetry.space_group_name_H-M   'P 1'
#
loop_
_entity.id
_entity.type
_entity.pdbx_description
1 polymer ?
#
loop_
_entity_poly.entity_id
_entity_poly.type
_entity_poly.pdbx_seq_one_letter_code
_entity_poly.pdbx_strand_id
1 'polypeptide(L)'
;MGMEERLRAILRALKITEIEYSLSGGGDSGEATLERVTFADNSTTSELPDIPVLFANTGQIGRLPELLENIVVEAPEGDWVNNEGGHGNVFVRPFEDDDGLFIECDMIYGDEDDDEEDFDDEEFLDEPDDNDDREAIPLVVNDGEVAP
;
A
#
# COMPACT_ATOMS: atom_id res chain seq x y z
N MET A 1 12.54 -28.89 -4.98
CA MET A 1 11.98 -27.73 -5.68
C MET A 1 11.27 -26.87 -4.66
N GLY A 2 11.77 -25.67 -4.43
CA GLY A 2 11.13 -24.69 -3.54
C GLY A 2 9.81 -24.19 -4.12
N MET A 3 8.98 -23.55 -3.31
CA MET A 3 7.71 -22.97 -3.77
C MET A 3 7.93 -21.92 -4.86
N GLU A 4 8.93 -21.05 -4.68
CA GLU A 4 9.30 -19.99 -5.62
C GLU A 4 9.80 -20.54 -6.96
N GLU A 5 10.63 -21.59 -6.92
CA GLU A 5 11.11 -22.28 -8.13
C GLU A 5 9.95 -22.88 -8.93
N ARG A 6 8.97 -23.48 -8.24
CA ARG A 6 7.75 -23.99 -8.86
C ARG A 6 6.90 -22.87 -9.43
N LEU A 7 6.70 -21.79 -8.69
CA LEU A 7 5.92 -20.65 -9.13
C LEU A 7 6.56 -20.00 -10.37
N ARG A 8 7.87 -19.77 -10.36
CA ARG A 8 8.64 -19.31 -11.52
C ARG A 8 8.42 -20.22 -12.72
N ALA A 9 8.50 -21.54 -12.55
CA ALA A 9 8.26 -22.48 -13.63
C ALA A 9 6.83 -22.38 -14.20
N ILE A 10 5.82 -22.20 -13.34
CA ILE A 10 4.42 -22.01 -13.76
C ILE A 10 4.26 -20.71 -14.54
N LEU A 11 4.79 -19.58 -14.04
CA LEU A 11 4.69 -18.29 -14.71
C LEU A 11 5.41 -18.29 -16.07
N ARG A 12 6.58 -18.93 -16.15
CA ARG A 12 7.29 -19.16 -17.43
C ARG A 12 6.47 -20.02 -18.38
N ALA A 13 5.81 -21.07 -17.89
CA ALA A 13 4.94 -21.93 -18.71
C ALA A 13 3.72 -21.17 -19.26
N LEU A 14 3.18 -20.23 -18.49
CA LEU A 14 2.14 -19.29 -18.91
C LEU A 14 2.66 -18.16 -19.80
N LYS A 15 3.98 -18.10 -20.03
CA LYS A 15 4.66 -17.04 -20.77
C LYS A 15 4.44 -15.64 -20.19
N ILE A 16 4.25 -15.55 -18.87
CA ILE A 16 4.17 -14.27 -18.16
C ILE A 16 5.59 -13.77 -17.92
N THR A 17 5.90 -12.57 -18.40
CA THR A 17 7.23 -11.96 -18.33
C THR A 17 7.37 -10.98 -17.17
N GLU A 18 6.29 -10.30 -16.82
CA GLU A 18 6.24 -9.33 -15.72
C GLU A 18 4.84 -9.29 -15.13
N ILE A 19 4.76 -9.14 -13.81
CA ILE A 19 3.53 -8.81 -13.09
C ILE A 19 3.83 -7.60 -12.21
N GLU A 20 2.97 -6.59 -12.26
CA GLU A 20 3.05 -5.39 -11.43
C GLU A 20 1.87 -5.36 -10.47
N TYR A 21 2.18 -5.18 -9.19
CA TYR A 21 1.23 -4.89 -8.14
C TYR A 21 1.52 -3.52 -7.55
N SER A 22 0.47 -2.79 -7.21
CA SER A 22 0.55 -1.62 -6.33
C SER A 22 0.24 -2.06 -4.89
N LEU A 23 1.07 -1.62 -3.96
CA LEU A 23 0.86 -1.80 -2.53
C LEU A 23 0.59 -0.45 -1.89
N SER A 24 -0.39 -0.40 -0.99
CA SER A 24 -0.72 0.79 -0.22
C SER A 24 -1.02 0.40 1.22
N GLY A 25 -0.09 0.70 2.12
CA GLY A 25 -0.26 0.56 3.57
C GLY A 25 -0.96 1.77 4.18
N GLY A 26 -1.65 1.56 5.31
CA GLY A 26 -2.33 2.64 6.03
C GLY A 26 -2.79 2.21 7.42
N GLY A 27 -2.09 2.71 8.45
CA GLY A 27 -2.45 2.61 9.86
C GLY A 27 -2.37 1.19 10.42
N ASP A 28 -3.36 0.37 10.08
CA ASP A 28 -3.56 -1.00 10.58
C ASP A 28 -3.79 -2.02 9.44
N SER A 29 -3.82 -1.57 8.18
CA SER A 29 -4.16 -2.42 7.03
C SER A 29 -3.40 -2.03 5.78
N GLY A 30 -3.04 -3.03 4.96
CA GLY A 30 -2.46 -2.84 3.64
C GLY A 30 -3.35 -3.45 2.56
N GLU A 31 -3.34 -2.84 1.39
CA GLU A 31 -4.00 -3.36 0.20
C GLU A 31 -2.96 -3.65 -0.89
N ALA A 32 -3.15 -4.77 -1.60
CA ALA A 32 -2.38 -5.14 -2.77
C ALA A 32 -3.31 -5.21 -3.99
N THR A 33 -3.05 -4.38 -4.99
CA THR A 33 -3.85 -4.32 -6.21
C THR A 33 -3.04 -4.77 -7.41
N LEU A 34 -3.57 -5.71 -8.19
CA LEU A 34 -2.95 -6.14 -9.44
C LEU A 34 -3.15 -5.06 -10.51
N GLU A 35 -2.06 -4.45 -10.94
CA GLU A 35 -2.09 -3.39 -11.95
C GLU A 35 -1.98 -3.95 -13.37
N ARG A 36 -1.00 -4.83 -13.58
CA ARG A 36 -0.67 -5.32 -14.93
C ARG A 36 0.01 -6.67 -14.94
N VAL A 37 -0.37 -7.50 -15.90
CA VAL A 37 0.32 -8.74 -16.28
C VAL A 37 0.76 -8.60 -17.73
N THR A 38 2.06 -8.78 -17.98
CA THR A 38 2.66 -8.73 -19.31
C THR A 38 3.06 -10.14 -19.75
N PHE A 39 2.70 -10.51 -20.98
CA PHE A 39 3.07 -11.80 -21.58
C PHE A 39 4.22 -11.65 -22.59
N ALA A 40 4.85 -12.77 -22.95
CA ALA A 40 5.99 -12.80 -23.87
C ALA A 40 5.69 -12.34 -25.31
N ASP A 41 4.41 -12.22 -25.70
CA ASP A 41 3.98 -11.62 -26.96
C ASP A 41 3.71 -10.11 -26.85
N ASN A 42 4.08 -9.49 -25.73
CA ASN A 42 3.82 -8.11 -25.36
C ASN A 42 2.33 -7.76 -25.18
N SER A 43 1.45 -8.76 -25.10
CA SER A 43 0.07 -8.51 -24.67
C SER A 43 0.04 -8.21 -23.16
N THR A 44 -0.91 -7.38 -22.76
CA THR A 44 -1.11 -6.98 -21.36
C THR A 44 -2.55 -7.21 -20.94
N THR A 45 -2.74 -7.57 -19.67
CA THR A 45 -4.06 -7.70 -19.04
C THR A 45 -4.01 -7.20 -17.60
N SER A 46 -5.17 -6.90 -17.02
CA SER A 46 -5.34 -6.53 -15.60
C SER A 46 -5.76 -7.72 -14.73
N GLU A 47 -5.75 -8.94 -15.26
CA GLU A 47 -6.21 -10.14 -14.57
C GLU A 47 -5.22 -11.29 -14.71
N LEU A 48 -4.94 -11.97 -13.60
CA LEU A 48 -4.19 -13.22 -13.61
C LEU A 48 -5.08 -14.40 -13.98
N PRO A 49 -4.55 -15.42 -14.69
CA PRO A 49 -5.27 -16.68 -14.88
C PRO A 49 -5.59 -17.34 -13.54
N ASP A 50 -6.88 -17.52 -13.23
CA ASP A 50 -7.33 -18.28 -12.06
C ASP A 50 -7.18 -19.79 -12.31
N ILE A 51 -5.98 -20.31 -12.05
CA ILE A 51 -5.65 -21.72 -12.16
C ILE A 51 -5.21 -22.31 -10.81
N PRO A 52 -5.56 -23.58 -10.53
CA PRO A 52 -5.05 -24.28 -9.36
C PRO A 52 -3.58 -24.64 -9.55
N VAL A 53 -2.73 -24.26 -8.60
CA VAL A 53 -1.26 -24.49 -8.69
C VAL A 53 -0.68 -25.24 -7.51
N LEU A 54 -1.41 -25.36 -6.40
CA LEU A 54 -1.00 -26.06 -5.19
C LEU A 54 -2.14 -26.92 -4.64
N PHE A 55 -1.79 -28.07 -4.08
CA PHE A 55 -2.64 -28.81 -3.14
C PHE A 55 -1.96 -28.80 -1.78
N ALA A 56 -2.58 -28.13 -0.81
CA ALA A 56 -2.10 -28.10 0.56
C ALA A 56 -2.38 -29.45 1.26
N ASN A 57 -1.58 -29.78 2.26
CA ASN A 57 -1.76 -31.00 3.07
C ASN A 57 -3.07 -31.00 3.88
N THR A 58 -3.73 -29.85 3.99
CA THR A 58 -5.07 -29.66 4.57
C THR A 58 -6.20 -30.04 3.61
N GLY A 59 -5.88 -30.39 2.35
CA GLY A 59 -6.87 -30.68 1.31
C GLY A 59 -7.37 -29.42 0.57
N GLN A 60 -6.82 -28.25 0.87
CA GLN A 60 -7.16 -27.00 0.19
C GLN A 60 -6.40 -26.88 -1.13
N ILE A 61 -7.07 -26.28 -2.13
CA ILE A 61 -6.48 -25.96 -3.43
C ILE A 61 -6.01 -24.51 -3.37
N GLY A 62 -4.70 -24.29 -3.56
CA GLY A 62 -4.16 -22.94 -3.70
C GLY A 62 -4.24 -22.48 -5.15
N ARG A 63 -4.85 -21.32 -5.39
CA ARG A 63 -4.92 -20.69 -6.72
C ARG A 63 -3.71 -19.81 -6.97
N LEU A 64 -3.38 -19.62 -8.25
CA LEU A 64 -2.27 -18.77 -8.66
C LEU A 64 -2.39 -17.31 -8.17
N PRO A 65 -3.54 -16.63 -8.32
CA PRO A 65 -3.67 -15.23 -7.88
C PRO A 65 -3.44 -15.08 -6.37
N GLU A 66 -4.09 -15.93 -5.57
CA GLU A 66 -3.97 -15.91 -4.10
C GLU A 66 -2.51 -16.15 -3.66
N LEU A 67 -1.81 -17.09 -4.30
CA LEU A 67 -0.43 -17.38 -3.94
C LEU A 67 0.52 -16.26 -4.32
N LEU A 68 0.30 -15.59 -5.46
CA LEU A 68 1.09 -14.44 -5.85
C LEU A 68 0.85 -13.25 -4.94
N GLU A 69 -0.41 -12.96 -4.62
CA GLU A 69 -0.77 -11.86 -3.73
C GLU A 69 -0.12 -12.02 -2.35
N ASN A 70 -0.16 -13.22 -1.76
CA ASN A 70 0.52 -13.50 -0.50
C ASN A 70 2.04 -13.27 -0.59
N ILE A 71 2.68 -13.71 -1.67
CA ILE A 71 4.13 -13.52 -1.87
C ILE A 71 4.47 -12.04 -2.05
N VAL A 72 3.65 -11.30 -2.80
CA VAL A 72 3.88 -9.88 -3.10
C VAL A 72 3.67 -9.02 -1.86
N VAL A 73 2.67 -9.32 -1.03
CA VAL A 73 2.45 -8.65 0.26
C VAL A 73 3.59 -8.88 1.25
N GLU A 74 4.22 -10.06 1.21
CA GLU A 74 5.36 -10.42 2.08
C GLU A 74 6.73 -10.01 1.51
N ALA A 75 6.81 -9.54 0.25
CA ALA A 75 8.07 -9.27 -0.44
C ALA A 75 8.78 -7.96 -0.01
N PRO A 76 8.08 -6.82 0.22
CA PRO A 76 8.70 -5.63 0.75
C PRO A 76 9.45 -5.88 2.07
N GLU A 77 10.58 -5.18 2.25
CA GLU A 77 11.28 -5.20 3.53
C GLU A 77 10.52 -4.37 4.58
N GLY A 78 10.58 -4.77 5.85
CA GLY A 78 9.92 -4.03 6.93
C GLY A 78 8.40 -4.17 6.98
N ASP A 79 7.78 -3.44 7.90
CA ASP A 79 6.33 -3.47 8.14
C ASP A 79 5.65 -2.35 7.36
N TRP A 80 5.54 -2.53 6.04
CA TRP A 80 4.93 -1.53 5.15
C TRP A 80 3.45 -1.25 5.47
N VAL A 81 2.80 -2.13 6.24
CA VAL A 81 1.40 -2.00 6.63
C VAL A 81 1.21 -1.01 7.79
N ASN A 82 2.15 -0.91 8.73
CA ASN A 82 1.94 -0.22 10.00
C ASN A 82 2.57 1.20 10.09
N ASN A 83 1.94 1.99 10.96
CA ASN A 83 2.19 3.34 11.52
C ASN A 83 2.73 4.52 10.70
N GLU A 84 3.22 4.34 9.47
CA GLU A 84 3.42 5.45 8.52
C GLU A 84 2.94 5.15 7.10
N GLY A 85 2.61 3.89 6.80
CA GLY A 85 2.00 3.49 5.53
C GLY A 85 3.00 3.49 4.38
N GLY A 86 3.68 2.36 4.20
CA GLY A 86 4.49 2.13 3.02
C GLY A 86 3.62 1.98 1.78
N HIS A 87 3.96 2.65 0.69
CA HIS A 87 3.27 2.51 -0.58
C HIS A 87 4.28 2.38 -1.71
N GLY A 88 3.93 1.68 -2.77
CA GLY A 88 4.85 1.44 -3.86
C GLY A 88 4.39 0.36 -4.81
N ASN A 89 5.33 -0.10 -5.63
CA ASN A 89 5.06 -1.14 -6.62
C ASN A 89 5.95 -2.35 -6.38
N VAL A 90 5.39 -3.53 -6.63
CA VAL A 90 6.12 -4.80 -6.59
C VAL A 90 6.05 -5.45 -7.97
N PHE A 91 7.21 -5.78 -8.50
CA PHE A 91 7.38 -6.37 -9.83
C PHE A 91 7.88 -7.80 -9.72
N VAL A 92 7.12 -8.74 -10.28
CA VAL A 92 7.52 -10.15 -10.38
C VAL A 92 8.01 -10.44 -11.79
N ARG A 93 9.27 -10.85 -11.96
CA ARG A 93 9.88 -11.11 -13.29
C ARG A 93 10.42 -12.54 -13.38
N PRO A 94 9.60 -13.51 -13.86
CA PRO A 94 9.98 -14.92 -13.86
C PRO A 94 11.21 -15.25 -14.70
N PHE A 95 11.51 -14.43 -15.72
CA PHE A 95 12.58 -14.68 -16.69
C PHE A 95 13.94 -14.12 -16.29
N GLU A 96 14.03 -13.25 -15.28
CA GLU A 96 15.31 -12.77 -14.76
C GLU A 96 16.15 -13.92 -14.20
N ASP A 97 17.47 -13.82 -14.35
CA ASP A 97 18.43 -14.86 -13.96
C ASP A 97 18.77 -14.75 -12.47
N ASP A 98 17.85 -15.25 -11.63
CA ASP A 98 18.03 -15.40 -10.19
C ASP A 98 17.90 -16.88 -9.75
N ASP A 99 18.36 -17.23 -8.55
CA ASP A 99 18.24 -18.58 -7.96
C ASP A 99 16.78 -18.93 -7.55
N GLY A 100 15.87 -17.95 -7.60
CA GLY A 100 14.45 -18.11 -7.30
C GLY A 100 13.50 -17.37 -8.25
N LEU A 101 12.35 -16.95 -7.72
CA LEU A 101 11.46 -16.00 -8.38
C LEU A 101 12.02 -14.60 -8.14
N PHE A 102 12.39 -13.88 -9.20
CA PHE A 102 12.87 -12.51 -9.05
C PHE A 102 11.71 -11.57 -8.75
N ILE A 103 11.83 -10.84 -7.64
CA ILE A 103 10.86 -9.84 -7.17
C ILE A 103 11.63 -8.55 -6.88
N GLU A 104 11.20 -7.46 -7.49
CA GLU A 104 11.71 -6.11 -7.23
C GLU A 104 10.62 -5.31 -6.52
N CYS A 105 10.99 -4.68 -5.41
CA CYS A 105 10.09 -3.82 -4.63
C CYS A 105 10.59 -2.37 -4.74
N ASP A 106 9.75 -1.50 -5.27
CA ASP A 106 9.95 -0.05 -5.30
C ASP A 106 8.98 0.58 -4.30
N MET A 107 9.37 0.54 -3.03
CA MET A 107 8.54 0.96 -1.90
C MET A 107 9.05 2.27 -1.31
N ILE A 108 8.12 3.16 -1.01
CA ILE A 108 8.33 4.42 -0.30
C ILE A 108 7.69 4.25 1.08
N TYR A 109 8.47 4.47 2.12
CA TYR A 109 8.02 4.47 3.51
C TYR A 109 7.96 5.92 3.99
N GLY A 110 7.05 6.23 4.91
CA GLY A 110 7.13 7.49 5.64
C GLY A 110 8.45 7.55 6.43
N ASP A 111 8.96 8.76 6.61
CA ASP A 111 10.11 9.02 7.44
C ASP A 111 9.66 9.20 8.90
N GLU A 112 10.05 8.29 9.80
CA GLU A 112 10.01 8.52 11.26
C GLU A 112 11.12 9.52 11.72
N ASP A 113 11.66 10.37 10.83
CA ASP A 113 12.74 11.33 11.13
C ASP A 113 12.50 12.70 10.43
N ASP A 114 11.46 13.42 10.85
CA ASP A 114 11.46 14.91 10.81
C ASP A 114 11.30 15.49 12.24
N ASP A 115 11.89 14.81 13.22
CA ASP A 115 12.12 15.31 14.58
C ASP A 115 13.55 15.91 14.69
N GLU A 116 13.93 16.81 13.78
CA GLU A 116 15.01 17.79 14.03
C GLU A 116 14.68 19.17 13.40
N GLU A 117 13.47 19.71 13.59
CA GLU A 117 13.35 21.16 13.77
C GLU A 117 13.39 21.49 15.26
N ASP A 118 14.61 21.86 15.68
CA ASP A 118 14.96 22.51 16.93
C ASP A 118 13.82 23.42 17.44
N PHE A 119 13.52 23.26 18.73
CA PHE A 119 12.86 24.27 19.53
C PHE A 119 13.40 25.68 19.21
N ASP A 120 12.65 26.49 18.48
CA ASP A 120 12.68 27.93 18.70
C ASP A 120 11.35 28.29 19.37
N ASP A 121 11.48 28.61 20.66
CA ASP A 121 10.50 29.35 21.45
C ASP A 121 10.12 30.62 20.65
N GLU A 122 9.08 30.55 19.82
CA GLU A 122 8.35 31.76 19.43
C GLU A 122 7.57 32.22 20.66
N GLU A 123 8.33 32.94 21.51
CA GLU A 123 7.94 33.95 22.47
C GLU A 123 6.44 34.24 22.43
N PHE A 124 5.75 33.74 23.45
CA PHE A 124 4.40 34.14 23.82
C PHE A 124 4.36 35.68 23.81
N LEU A 125 3.89 36.28 22.71
CA LEU A 125 3.65 37.71 22.63
C LEU A 125 2.50 37.99 23.60
N ASP A 126 2.84 38.29 24.85
CA ASP A 126 1.98 39.05 25.76
C ASP A 126 1.71 40.38 25.06
N GLU A 127 0.64 40.45 24.28
CA GLU A 127 0.09 41.72 23.82
C GLU A 127 -0.22 42.55 25.08
N PRO A 128 0.29 43.78 25.19
CA PRO A 128 0.02 44.61 26.35
C PRO A 128 -1.48 44.87 26.44
N ASP A 129 -2.02 44.60 27.63
CA ASP A 129 -3.37 44.96 28.08
C ASP A 129 -3.60 46.47 27.90
N ASP A 130 -4.10 46.86 26.72
CA ASP A 130 -4.67 48.18 26.47
C ASP A 130 -6.19 48.08 26.58
N ASN A 131 -6.62 48.16 27.83
CA ASN A 131 -7.97 48.37 28.28
C ASN A 131 -8.53 49.67 27.67
N ASP A 132 -9.36 49.60 26.62
CA ASP A 132 -10.27 50.70 26.25
C ASP A 132 -11.64 50.19 25.74
N ASP A 133 -12.66 50.94 26.14
CA ASP A 133 -14.07 50.63 26.28
C ASP A 133 -14.87 50.27 24.99
N ARG A 134 -15.71 49.23 25.10
CA ARG A 134 -17.09 49.08 24.54
C ARG A 134 -17.31 49.05 23.02
N GLU A 135 -17.97 48.00 22.53
CA GLU A 135 -19.43 47.95 22.31
C GLU A 135 -19.90 46.50 22.04
N ALA A 136 -20.97 46.09 22.72
CA ALA A 136 -21.53 44.73 22.63
C ALA A 136 -22.34 44.55 21.35
N ILE A 137 -22.02 43.51 20.57
CA ILE A 137 -22.79 43.13 19.38
C ILE A 137 -24.05 42.38 19.83
N PRO A 138 -25.27 42.80 19.44
CA PRO A 138 -26.48 42.09 19.84
C PRO A 138 -26.61 40.75 19.11
N LEU A 139 -26.71 39.67 19.88
CA LEU A 139 -27.02 38.33 19.39
C LEU A 139 -28.50 38.29 18.94
N VAL A 140 -28.74 38.19 17.63
CA VAL A 140 -30.09 37.96 17.09
C VAL A 140 -30.34 36.46 17.04
N VAL A 141 -31.17 35.96 17.96
CA VAL A 141 -31.67 34.58 17.96
C VAL A 141 -32.89 34.53 17.06
N ASN A 142 -32.81 33.80 15.94
CA ASN A 142 -33.96 33.49 15.10
C ASN A 142 -34.72 32.31 15.72
N ASP A 143 -35.86 32.60 16.36
CA ASP A 143 -36.84 31.60 16.79
C ASP A 143 -37.73 31.27 15.57
N GLY A 144 -37.50 30.10 14.97
CA GLY A 144 -38.17 29.63 13.76
C GLY A 144 -38.87 28.29 13.99
N GLU A 145 -40.01 28.38 14.68
CA GLU A 145 -41.21 27.53 14.68
C GLU A 145 -41.12 26.14 14.00
N VAL A 146 -41.23 25.09 14.82
CA VAL A 146 -41.73 23.76 14.42
C VAL A 146 -43.25 23.83 14.28
N ALA A 147 -43.77 23.45 13.12
CA ALA A 147 -45.21 23.28 12.87
C ALA A 147 -45.50 21.81 12.43
N PRO A 148 -46.70 21.29 12.75
CA PRO A 148 -46.96 19.86 12.98
C PRO A 148 -47.06 18.98 11.73
#